data_AF-A0A9C8I898-F1
#
_entry.id   AF-A0A9C8I898-F1
#
_cell.length_a   1.000
_cell.length_b   1.000
_cell.length_c   1.000
_cell.angle_alpha   90.00
_cell.angle_beta   90.00
_cell.angle_gamma   90.00
#
_symmetry.space_group_name_H-M   'P 1'
#
loop_
_entity.id
_entity.type
_entity.pdbx_description
1 polymer ?
#
loop_
_entity_poly.entity_id
_entity_poly.type
_entity_poly.pdbx_seq_one_letter_code
_entity_poly.pdbx_strand_id
1 'polypeptide(L)'
;MINNLDSEGVREKIESETATNEAVKAIYDHIVSSPGSYGVNPNAGGLEFTSTTEVKGHPNRCRLKIWQPEPSVLHAWFYKRSTVPFSRDRFSYGGVTWDLTQIDLASIGQEVTEWLTWLDTGLNPQTRPSNWVSAFPYDIPE
;
A
#
# COMPACT_ATOMS: atom_id res chain seq x y z
N MET A 1 -10.54 -8.15 -2.09
CA MET A 1 -10.35 -8.91 -3.37
C MET A 1 -9.34 -8.19 -4.28
N ILE A 2 -8.51 -8.94 -5.03
CA ILE A 2 -7.66 -8.39 -6.09
C ILE A 2 -8.39 -8.46 -7.44
N ASN A 3 -8.68 -7.31 -8.05
CA ASN A 3 -9.59 -7.23 -9.20
C ASN A 3 -8.93 -7.48 -10.56
N ASN A 4 -7.60 -7.56 -10.60
CA ASN A 4 -6.82 -7.74 -11.82
C ASN A 4 -5.92 -8.97 -11.76
N LEU A 5 -6.32 -10.01 -11.00
CA LEU A 5 -5.55 -11.26 -10.88
C LEU A 5 -5.30 -11.96 -12.22
N ASP A 6 -6.18 -11.79 -13.20
CA ASP A 6 -6.04 -12.42 -14.52
C ASP A 6 -5.25 -11.55 -15.52
N SER A 7 -4.78 -10.37 -15.08
CA SER A 7 -3.88 -9.55 -15.90
C SER A 7 -2.48 -10.16 -15.95
N GLU A 8 -1.82 -9.99 -17.09
CA GLU A 8 -0.47 -10.52 -17.35
C GLU A 8 0.52 -10.14 -16.24
N GLY A 9 1.23 -11.14 -15.71
CA GLY A 9 2.29 -10.97 -14.72
C GLY A 9 1.81 -10.72 -13.28
N VAL A 10 0.51 -10.53 -13.02
CA VAL A 10 0.03 -10.18 -11.67
C VAL A 10 0.17 -11.36 -10.70
N ARG A 11 -0.16 -12.58 -11.13
CA ARG A 11 -0.04 -13.76 -10.25
C ARG A 11 1.42 -14.08 -9.94
N GLU A 12 2.26 -14.08 -10.96
CA GLU A 12 3.70 -14.29 -10.85
C GLU A 12 4.33 -13.24 -9.94
N LYS A 13 3.87 -11.98 -10.06
CA LYS A 13 4.31 -10.90 -9.17
C LYS A 13 3.96 -11.20 -7.71
N ILE A 14 2.70 -11.51 -7.43
CA ILE A 14 2.24 -11.82 -6.08
C ILE A 14 3.03 -13.00 -5.51
N GLU A 15 3.19 -14.07 -6.28
CA GLU A 15 3.94 -15.25 -5.87
C GLU A 15 5.40 -14.92 -5.58
N SER A 16 6.08 -14.18 -6.48
CA SER A 16 7.48 -13.80 -6.31
C SER A 16 7.73 -12.95 -5.05
N GLU A 17 6.79 -12.07 -4.69
CA GLU A 17 6.92 -11.17 -3.54
C GLU A 17 6.47 -11.82 -2.22
N THR A 18 5.69 -12.91 -2.27
CA THR A 18 5.11 -13.54 -1.06
C THR A 18 5.66 -14.93 -0.74
N ALA A 19 6.27 -15.64 -1.71
CA ALA A 19 6.69 -17.04 -1.51
C ALA A 19 7.76 -17.20 -0.41
N THR A 20 8.65 -16.23 -0.26
CA THR A 20 9.75 -16.26 0.71
C THR A 20 9.69 -15.14 1.75
N ASN A 21 8.61 -14.35 1.74
CA ASN A 21 8.45 -13.20 2.61
C ASN A 21 7.13 -13.29 3.39
N GLU A 22 7.21 -13.88 4.59
CA GLU A 22 6.03 -14.12 5.43
C GLU A 22 5.32 -12.82 5.84
N ALA A 23 6.05 -11.72 6.04
CA ALA A 23 5.47 -10.45 6.42
C ALA A 23 4.67 -9.82 5.26
N VAL A 24 5.26 -9.80 4.05
CA VAL A 24 4.55 -9.34 2.83
C VAL A 24 3.37 -10.25 2.55
N LYS A 25 3.51 -11.56 2.74
CA LYS A 25 2.42 -12.52 2.59
C LYS A 25 1.29 -12.23 3.58
N ALA A 26 1.58 -12.00 4.86
CA ALA A 26 0.56 -11.70 5.87
C ALA A 26 -0.24 -10.44 5.51
N ILE A 27 0.43 -9.38 5.04
CA ILE A 27 -0.25 -8.17 4.55
C ILE A 27 -1.11 -8.50 3.33
N TYR A 28 -0.56 -9.22 2.34
CA TYR A 28 -1.30 -9.59 1.14
C TYR A 28 -2.57 -10.40 1.49
N ASP A 29 -2.44 -11.44 2.31
CA ASP A 29 -3.55 -12.28 2.74
C ASP A 29 -4.65 -11.44 3.42
N HIS A 30 -4.26 -10.49 4.28
CA HIS A 30 -5.18 -9.56 4.93
C HIS A 30 -5.90 -8.68 3.90
N ILE A 31 -5.17 -8.08 2.94
CA ILE A 31 -5.74 -7.24 1.88
C ILE A 31 -6.73 -8.03 1.02
N VAL A 32 -6.40 -9.28 0.66
CA VAL A 32 -7.30 -10.14 -0.14
C VAL A 32 -8.59 -10.45 0.61
N SER A 33 -8.49 -10.70 1.92
CA SER A 33 -9.63 -10.98 2.80
C SER A 33 -10.48 -9.75 3.13
N SER A 34 -9.93 -8.55 2.95
CA SER A 34 -10.64 -7.31 3.20
C SER A 34 -11.80 -7.09 2.21
N PRO A 35 -12.85 -6.35 2.61
CA PRO A 35 -14.01 -6.09 1.75
C PRO A 35 -13.71 -5.19 0.54
N GLY A 36 -12.57 -4.50 0.55
CA GLY A 36 -12.17 -3.60 -0.54
C GLY A 36 -11.77 -4.33 -1.82
N SER A 37 -11.73 -3.58 -2.92
CA SER A 37 -11.26 -4.03 -4.22
C SER A 37 -9.97 -3.28 -4.57
N TYR A 38 -8.91 -4.05 -4.85
CA TYR A 38 -7.59 -3.51 -5.12
C TYR A 38 -7.00 -4.11 -6.39
N GLY A 39 -6.22 -3.32 -7.13
CA GLY A 39 -5.39 -3.80 -8.24
C GLY A 39 -3.93 -3.93 -7.82
N VAL A 40 -3.20 -4.85 -8.43
CA VAL A 40 -1.75 -5.02 -8.25
C VAL A 40 -0.99 -4.60 -9.51
N ASN A 41 0.12 -3.87 -9.35
CA ASN A 41 0.99 -3.50 -10.47
C ASN A 41 2.12 -4.53 -10.65
N PRO A 42 2.12 -5.33 -11.73
CA PRO A 42 3.12 -6.39 -11.93
C PRO A 42 4.55 -5.84 -12.13
N ASN A 43 4.68 -4.58 -12.56
CA ASN A 43 5.96 -3.94 -12.90
C ASN A 43 6.54 -3.09 -11.77
N ALA A 44 5.86 -2.99 -10.61
CA ALA A 44 6.41 -2.29 -9.45
C ALA A 44 7.53 -3.12 -8.81
N GLY A 45 8.57 -2.48 -8.24
CA GLY A 45 9.47 -3.19 -7.32
C GLY A 45 8.78 -3.37 -5.97
N GLY A 46 8.76 -4.54 -5.34
CA GLY A 46 7.85 -4.81 -4.20
C GLY A 46 6.39 -4.97 -4.64
N LEU A 47 5.47 -5.10 -3.69
CA LEU A 47 4.04 -5.31 -3.94
C LEU A 47 3.28 -3.98 -3.85
N GLU A 48 2.73 -3.53 -4.97
CA GLU A 48 2.01 -2.25 -5.06
C GLU A 48 0.52 -2.46 -5.31
N PHE A 49 -0.29 -1.94 -4.41
CA PHE A 49 -1.74 -1.98 -4.43
C PHE A 49 -2.33 -0.64 -4.86
N THR A 50 -3.38 -0.72 -5.66
CA THR A 50 -4.21 0.39 -6.13
C THR A 50 -5.61 0.21 -5.59
N SER A 51 -6.11 1.16 -4.81
CA SER A 51 -7.55 1.19 -4.48
C SER A 51 -8.39 1.45 -5.73
N THR A 52 -9.51 0.76 -5.88
CA THR A 52 -10.47 0.99 -6.96
C THR A 52 -11.65 1.86 -6.52
N THR A 53 -11.68 2.28 -5.25
CA THR A 53 -12.74 3.10 -4.66
C THR A 53 -12.70 4.51 -5.23
N GLU A 54 -13.79 4.99 -5.82
CA GLU A 54 -13.82 6.37 -6.30
C GLU A 54 -13.73 7.39 -5.16
N VAL A 55 -12.95 8.46 -5.36
CA VAL A 55 -12.81 9.56 -4.41
C VAL A 55 -13.34 10.82 -5.07
N LYS A 56 -14.45 11.34 -4.53
CA LYS A 56 -15.16 12.52 -5.08
C LYS A 56 -15.56 12.35 -6.56
N GLY A 57 -16.01 11.16 -6.95
CA GLY A 57 -16.44 10.84 -8.32
C GLY A 57 -15.32 10.66 -9.34
N HIS A 58 -14.07 10.50 -8.87
CA HIS A 58 -12.92 10.24 -9.73
C HIS A 58 -12.18 8.95 -9.30
N PRO A 59 -11.52 8.26 -10.24
CA PRO A 59 -10.72 7.08 -9.92
C PRO A 59 -9.66 7.35 -8.85
N ASN A 60 -9.49 6.43 -7.90
CA ASN A 60 -8.48 6.59 -6.85
C ASN A 60 -7.06 6.57 -7.45
N ARG A 61 -6.30 7.62 -7.15
CA ARG A 61 -4.89 7.73 -7.52
C ARG A 61 -3.94 7.29 -6.41
N CYS A 62 -4.48 6.94 -5.25
CA CYS A 62 -3.68 6.51 -4.11
C CYS A 62 -3.14 5.11 -4.34
N ARG A 63 -1.92 4.91 -3.88
CA ARG A 63 -1.17 3.67 -3.98
C ARG A 63 -0.58 3.34 -2.62
N LEU A 64 -0.63 2.06 -2.28
CA LEU A 64 0.09 1.48 -1.16
C LEU A 64 1.17 0.58 -1.73
N LYS A 65 2.41 0.79 -1.33
CA LYS A 65 3.54 -0.02 -1.76
C LYS A 65 4.18 -0.70 -0.56
N ILE A 66 4.31 -2.01 -0.63
CA ILE A 66 4.92 -2.83 0.42
C ILE A 66 6.23 -3.42 -0.11
N TRP A 67 7.30 -3.31 0.66
CA TRP A 67 8.56 -4.00 0.36
C TRP A 67 9.42 -4.14 1.61
N GLN A 68 10.39 -5.05 1.54
CA GLN A 68 11.34 -5.35 2.61
C GLN A 68 12.77 -5.08 2.10
N PRO A 69 13.35 -3.90 2.37
CA PRO A 69 14.71 -3.58 1.93
C PRO A 69 15.78 -4.36 2.72
N GLU A 70 15.48 -4.76 3.95
CA GLU A 70 16.39 -5.49 4.84
C GLU A 70 15.63 -6.62 5.56
N PRO A 71 16.29 -7.72 5.98
CA PRO A 71 15.64 -8.88 6.60
C PRO A 71 14.75 -8.56 7.82
N SER A 72 15.05 -7.49 8.56
CA SER A 72 14.28 -7.08 9.74
C SER A 72 13.35 -5.90 9.49
N VAL A 73 13.34 -5.29 8.29
CA VAL A 73 12.64 -4.01 8.07
C VAL A 73 11.60 -4.14 6.98
N LEU A 74 10.34 -3.88 7.29
CA LEU A 74 9.25 -3.83 6.32
C LEU A 74 8.74 -2.39 6.17
N HIS A 75 8.50 -1.95 4.94
CA HIS A 75 7.92 -0.65 4.67
C HIS A 75 6.55 -0.76 4.00
N ALA A 76 5.61 0.06 4.47
CA ALA A 76 4.40 0.43 3.75
C ALA A 76 4.47 1.90 3.37
N TRP A 77 4.38 2.21 2.08
CA TRP A 77 4.48 3.59 1.58
C TRP A 77 3.23 4.01 0.83
N PHE A 78 2.77 5.21 1.15
CA PHE A 78 1.55 5.81 0.64
C PHE A 78 1.90 6.98 -0.26
N TYR A 79 1.36 6.96 -1.47
CA TYR A 79 1.57 8.05 -2.42
C TYR A 79 0.41 8.16 -3.42
N LYS A 80 0.30 9.31 -4.09
CA LYS A 80 -0.59 9.48 -5.24
C LYS A 80 0.21 9.50 -6.54
N ARG A 81 -0.28 8.76 -7.53
CA ARG A 81 0.27 8.84 -8.90
C ARG A 81 -0.16 10.15 -9.56
N SER A 82 0.76 10.79 -10.27
CA SER A 82 0.46 11.97 -11.09
C SER A 82 -0.61 11.66 -12.16
N THR A 83 -1.46 12.64 -12.47
CA THR A 83 -2.40 12.59 -13.61
C THR A 83 -1.74 12.97 -14.92
N VAL A 84 -0.54 13.56 -14.87
CA VAL A 84 0.19 14.00 -16.06
C VAL A 84 0.70 12.76 -16.79
N PRO A 85 0.35 12.57 -18.08
CA PRO A 85 0.86 11.45 -18.86
C PRO A 85 2.39 11.39 -18.84
N PHE A 86 2.95 10.19 -18.74
CA PHE A 86 4.40 9.92 -18.67
C PHE A 86 5.14 10.52 -17.46
N SER A 87 4.49 11.34 -16.62
CA SER A 87 5.08 11.79 -15.37
C SER A 87 5.31 10.57 -14.47
N ARG A 88 6.57 10.43 -14.05
CA ARG A 88 6.97 9.47 -13.02
C ARG A 88 6.81 10.05 -11.62
N ASP A 89 6.34 11.30 -11.52
CA ASP A 89 6.20 11.99 -10.25
C ASP A 89 5.14 11.34 -9.38
N ARG A 90 5.46 11.36 -8.10
CA ARG A 90 4.64 10.80 -7.04
C ARG A 90 4.49 11.89 -6.00
N PHE A 91 3.24 12.15 -5.61
CA PHE A 91 2.98 12.93 -4.42
C PHE A 91 3.11 11.96 -3.25
N SER A 92 4.32 11.85 -2.71
CA SER A 92 4.60 11.01 -1.53
C SER A 92 3.94 11.61 -0.31
N TYR A 93 3.11 10.81 0.36
CA TYR A 93 2.53 11.22 1.64
C TYR A 93 3.44 10.74 2.76
N GLY A 94 3.97 9.52 2.69
CA GLY A 94 4.86 8.99 3.70
C GLY A 94 4.69 7.50 3.83
N GLY A 95 5.08 6.95 4.96
CA GLY A 95 4.99 5.53 5.17
C GLY A 95 5.02 5.14 6.62
N VAL A 96 4.90 3.84 6.82
CA VAL A 96 5.12 3.19 8.09
C VAL A 96 6.28 2.22 7.89
N THR A 97 7.14 2.15 8.89
CA THR A 97 8.28 1.23 8.93
C THR A 97 8.07 0.29 10.11
N TRP A 98 8.20 -1.00 9.88
CA TRP A 98 8.17 -2.02 10.90
C TRP A 98 9.54 -2.65 11.09
N ASP A 99 9.86 -2.88 12.36
CA ASP A 99 10.90 -3.81 12.77
C ASP A 99 10.27 -5.17 13.00
N LEU A 100 10.50 -6.11 12.08
CA LEU A 100 9.98 -7.48 12.10
C LEU A 100 10.52 -8.29 13.30
N THR A 101 11.53 -7.80 14.01
CA THR A 101 12.02 -8.45 15.24
C THR A 101 11.16 -8.11 16.47
N GLN A 102 10.32 -7.07 16.38
CA GLN A 102 9.56 -6.54 17.51
C GLN A 102 8.05 -6.75 17.38
N ILE A 103 7.61 -7.39 16.29
CA ILE A 103 6.19 -7.41 15.90
C ILE A 103 5.70 -8.83 15.78
N ASP A 104 4.46 -9.01 16.24
CA ASP A 104 3.67 -10.20 15.97
C ASP A 104 2.97 -10.05 14.61
N LEU A 105 3.31 -10.90 13.64
CA LEU A 105 2.66 -10.89 12.33
C LEU A 105 1.16 -11.19 12.42
N ALA A 106 0.68 -11.85 13.48
CA ALA A 106 -0.75 -12.08 13.68
C ALA A 106 -1.52 -10.77 14.00
N SER A 107 -0.86 -9.75 14.55
CA SER A 107 -1.50 -8.47 14.88
C SER A 107 -1.47 -7.45 13.75
N ILE A 108 -0.73 -7.70 12.66
CA ILE A 108 -0.55 -6.74 11.57
C ILE A 108 -1.86 -6.36 10.87
N GLY A 109 -2.86 -7.24 10.92
CA GLY A 109 -4.14 -7.04 10.24
C GLY A 109 -4.91 -5.79 10.70
N GLN A 110 -4.81 -5.40 11.97
CA GLN A 110 -5.46 -4.16 12.44
C GLN A 110 -4.85 -2.94 11.75
N GLU A 111 -3.52 -2.86 11.72
CA GLU A 111 -2.82 -1.75 11.08
C GLU A 111 -3.08 -1.73 9.57
N VAL A 112 -3.02 -2.88 8.90
CA VAL A 112 -3.35 -2.98 7.47
C VAL A 112 -4.77 -2.45 7.22
N THR A 113 -5.73 -2.71 8.11
CA THR A 113 -7.10 -2.18 7.98
C THR A 113 -7.14 -0.65 8.06
N GLU A 114 -6.36 -0.04 8.94
CA GLU A 114 -6.21 1.42 9.00
C GLU A 114 -5.60 1.98 7.71
N TRP A 115 -4.59 1.31 7.15
CA TRP A 115 -3.96 1.72 5.90
C TRP A 115 -4.92 1.65 4.73
N LEU A 116 -5.70 0.58 4.63
CA LEU A 116 -6.70 0.40 3.58
C LEU A 116 -7.80 1.45 3.68
N THR A 117 -8.29 1.71 4.90
CA THR A 117 -9.26 2.79 5.16
C THR A 117 -8.71 4.12 4.68
N TRP A 118 -7.46 4.45 5.03
CA TRP A 118 -6.83 5.69 4.60
C TRP A 118 -6.64 5.75 3.07
N LEU A 119 -6.20 4.66 2.46
CA LEU A 119 -6.04 4.53 1.02
C LEU A 119 -7.36 4.78 0.27
N ASP A 120 -8.45 4.19 0.76
CA ASP A 120 -9.79 4.28 0.17
C ASP A 120 -10.43 5.66 0.31
N THR A 121 -10.08 6.42 1.36
CA THR A 121 -10.52 7.83 1.51
C THR A 121 -9.79 8.82 0.59
N GLY A 122 -8.82 8.34 -0.19
CA GLY A 122 -7.96 9.19 -0.99
C GLY A 122 -6.84 9.86 -0.19
N LEU A 123 -6.35 9.19 0.87
CA LEU A 123 -5.38 9.68 1.83
C LEU A 123 -5.87 10.94 2.58
N ASN A 124 -7.12 10.91 3.09
CA ASN A 124 -7.67 12.00 3.89
C ASN A 124 -6.86 12.17 5.20
N PRO A 125 -6.34 13.37 5.52
CA PRO A 125 -5.58 13.60 6.76
C PRO A 125 -6.28 13.15 8.04
N GLN A 126 -7.61 13.20 8.10
CA GLN A 126 -8.39 12.85 9.30
C GLN A 126 -8.44 11.35 9.60
N THR A 127 -8.15 10.49 8.63
CA THR A 127 -8.17 9.03 8.78
C THR A 127 -6.78 8.42 8.61
N ARG A 128 -5.75 9.21 8.88
CA ARG A 128 -4.35 8.82 8.75
C ARG A 128 -3.98 7.76 9.82
N PRO A 129 -3.20 6.72 9.47
CA PRO A 129 -2.70 5.75 10.44
C PRO A 129 -1.87 6.41 11.54
N SER A 130 -2.01 5.92 12.77
CA SER A 130 -1.37 6.53 13.94
C SER A 130 0.16 6.44 13.93
N ASN A 131 0.71 5.39 13.34
CA ASN A 131 2.14 5.11 13.23
C ASN A 131 2.77 5.59 11.91
N TRP A 132 2.04 6.36 11.11
CA TRP A 132 2.55 6.94 9.88
C TRP A 132 3.58 8.04 10.14
N VAL A 133 4.60 8.09 9.29
CA VAL A 133 5.63 9.12 9.26
C VAL A 133 5.58 9.83 7.90
N SER A 134 5.56 11.16 7.94
CA SER A 134 5.50 12.00 6.74
C SER A 134 6.74 11.84 5.85
N ALA A 135 6.54 11.87 4.53
CA ALA A 135 7.63 11.93 3.56
C ALA A 135 8.34 13.29 3.57
N PHE A 136 7.63 14.36 3.93
CA PHE A 136 8.15 15.72 3.97
C PHE A 136 8.02 16.28 5.39
N PRO A 137 9.05 16.97 5.91
CA PRO A 137 9.03 17.48 7.28
C PRO A 137 8.10 18.69 7.48
N TYR A 138 7.51 19.20 6.39
CA TYR A 138 6.65 20.37 6.43
C TYR A 138 5.20 19.99 6.20
N ASP A 139 4.33 20.47 7.09
CA ASP A 139 2.89 20.52 6.81
C ASP A 139 2.63 21.70 5.87
N ILE A 140 2.05 21.41 4.71
CA ILE A 140 1.59 22.47 3.79
C ILE A 140 0.24 22.95 4.33
N PRO A 141 0.09 24.24 4.70
CA PRO A 141 -1.17 24.76 5.20
C PRO A 141 -2.30 24.61 4.16
N GLU A 142 -3.52 24.36 4.64
CA GLU A 142 -4.73 24.19 3.82
C GLU A 142 -5.10 25.42 2.99
#